data_AF-A0A9D7B9P4-F1
#
_entry.id   AF-A0A9D7B9P4-F1
#
_cell.length_a   1.000
_cell.length_b   1.000
_cell.length_c   1.000
_cell.angle_alpha   90.00
_cell.angle_beta   90.00
_cell.angle_gamma   90.00
#
_symmetry.space_group_name_H-M   'P 1'
#
loop_
_entity.id
_entity.type
_entity.pdbx_description
1 polymer ?
#
loop_
_entity_poly.entity_id
_entity_poly.type
_entity_poly.pdbx_seq_one_letter_code
_entity_poly.pdbx_strand_id
1 'polypeptide(L)'
;MPLPLSVAASSISTRTDPGGGGLHKALDAERLAIGKVFGVELLTVSDWVSYAYEGIQGSSLMEKMRNNPAYDRIQAPTTLRSRLLLEDVPTGIIPMADLGRLAGVPTPLLSAVRYMTEGLLGIDFSVTGRTLKNLGLEGRSVNELLE
;
A
#
# COMPACT_ATOMS: atom_id res chain seq x y z
N MET A 1 -11.81 -41.36 -8.89
CA MET A 1 -12.87 -40.33 -8.94
C MET A 1 -12.36 -39.11 -8.18
N PRO A 2 -11.97 -38.02 -8.86
CA PRO A 2 -11.41 -36.85 -8.18
C PRO A 2 -12.54 -36.06 -7.50
N LEU A 3 -12.27 -35.54 -6.31
CA LEU A 3 -13.20 -34.74 -5.50
C LEU A 3 -13.45 -33.36 -6.15
N PRO A 4 -14.64 -32.76 -5.98
CA PRO A 4 -15.00 -31.49 -6.60
C PRO A 4 -14.24 -30.31 -6.00
N LEU A 5 -13.69 -29.46 -6.87
CA LEU A 5 -12.96 -28.21 -6.62
C LEU A 5 -13.87 -27.07 -6.06
N SER A 6 -14.67 -27.31 -5.02
CA SER A 6 -15.60 -26.29 -4.49
C SER A 6 -15.31 -25.77 -3.08
N VAL A 7 -14.16 -26.10 -2.47
CA VAL A 7 -13.84 -25.63 -1.12
C VAL A 7 -12.38 -25.17 -1.04
N ALA A 8 -12.09 -23.98 -1.57
CA ALA A 8 -10.80 -23.32 -1.35
C ALA A 8 -10.86 -21.78 -1.47
N ALA A 9 -12.00 -21.17 -1.12
CA ALA A 9 -12.15 -19.71 -1.10
C ALA A 9 -12.71 -19.18 0.24
N SER A 10 -12.47 -19.89 1.34
CA SER A 10 -13.06 -19.57 2.65
C SER A 10 -12.07 -19.56 3.83
N SER A 11 -10.77 -19.38 3.61
CA SER A 11 -9.76 -19.41 4.69
C SER A 11 -8.91 -18.16 4.87
N ILE A 12 -9.39 -16.98 4.47
CA ILE A 12 -8.99 -15.72 5.13
C ILE A 12 -10.13 -15.32 6.08
N SER A 13 -10.45 -16.24 6.99
CA SER A 13 -11.42 -16.02 8.06
C SER A 13 -10.66 -15.71 9.36
N THR A 14 -11.02 -14.59 9.98
CA THR A 14 -10.82 -14.24 11.40
C THR A 14 -9.41 -13.87 11.89
N ARG A 15 -9.05 -12.60 11.73
CA ARG A 15 -8.51 -11.77 12.84
C ARG A 15 -8.73 -10.29 12.50
N THR A 16 -9.93 -9.80 12.82
CA THR A 16 -10.09 -8.38 13.13
C THR A 16 -9.34 -8.15 14.42
N ASP A 17 -8.24 -7.40 14.37
CA ASP A 17 -7.57 -6.93 15.59
C ASP A 17 -8.56 -6.07 16.40
N PRO A 18 -8.97 -6.50 17.61
CA PRO A 18 -9.83 -5.72 18.48
C PRO A 18 -9.18 -4.41 18.98
N GLY A 19 -7.87 -4.24 18.79
CA GLY A 19 -7.06 -3.11 19.29
C GLY A 19 -6.99 -1.88 18.40
N GLY A 20 -7.69 -1.85 17.26
CA GLY A 20 -7.76 -0.64 16.41
C GLY A 20 -6.50 -0.31 15.60
N GLY A 21 -5.41 -1.08 15.70
CA GLY A 21 -4.11 -0.80 15.07
C GLY A 21 -3.71 -1.80 13.98
N GLY A 22 -4.40 -1.80 12.85
CA GLY A 22 -4.01 -2.64 11.71
C GLY A 22 -2.79 -2.10 10.95
N LEU A 23 -1.96 -2.99 10.39
CA LEU A 23 -0.81 -2.64 9.54
C LEU A 23 -1.17 -1.63 8.43
N HIS A 24 -2.36 -1.77 7.83
CA HIS A 24 -2.85 -0.85 6.82
C HIS A 24 -3.00 0.59 7.33
N LYS A 25 -3.45 0.80 8.57
CA LYS A 25 -3.56 2.14 9.17
C LYS A 25 -2.20 2.74 9.44
N ALA A 26 -1.26 1.92 9.90
CA ALA A 26 0.09 2.38 10.21
C ALA A 26 0.87 2.75 8.93
N LEU A 27 0.74 1.96 7.86
CA LEU A 27 1.26 2.30 6.53
C LEU A 27 0.60 3.58 5.98
N ASP A 28 -0.71 3.71 6.14
CA ASP A 28 -1.43 4.90 5.70
C ASP A 28 -0.99 6.15 6.47
N ALA A 29 -0.71 6.03 7.78
CA ALA A 29 -0.20 7.13 8.58
C ALA A 29 1.17 7.65 8.08
N GLU A 30 2.08 6.76 7.66
CA GLU A 30 3.33 7.17 7.01
C GLU A 30 3.06 7.95 5.72
N ARG A 31 2.15 7.44 4.86
CA ARG A 31 1.74 8.11 3.62
C ARG A 31 1.16 9.50 3.86
N LEU A 32 0.27 9.64 4.83
CA LEU A 32 -0.35 10.91 5.21
C LEU A 32 0.68 11.90 5.77
N ALA A 33 1.61 11.43 6.58
CA ALA A 33 2.68 12.25 7.15
C ALA A 33 3.59 12.82 6.05
N ILE A 34 3.91 12.03 5.02
CA ILE A 34 4.64 12.51 3.83
C ILE A 34 3.83 13.58 3.12
N GLY A 35 2.57 13.29 2.77
CA GLY A 35 1.69 14.25 2.07
C GLY A 35 1.64 15.62 2.76
N LYS A 36 1.54 15.63 4.09
CA LYS A 36 1.54 16.86 4.90
C LYS A 36 2.80 17.71 4.70
N VAL A 37 3.99 17.10 4.64
CA VAL A 37 5.25 17.86 4.43
C VAL A 37 5.33 18.44 3.01
N PHE A 38 4.75 17.75 2.04
CA PHE A 38 4.64 18.23 0.66
C PHE A 38 3.45 19.18 0.44
N GLY A 39 2.73 19.58 1.49
CA GLY A 39 1.58 20.49 1.38
C GLY A 39 0.35 19.88 0.70
N VAL A 40 0.27 18.54 0.61
CA VAL A 40 -0.84 17.82 -0.02
C VAL A 40 -1.75 17.22 1.06
N GLU A 41 -3.01 17.62 1.05
CA GLU A 41 -4.04 17.00 1.89
C GLU A 41 -4.53 15.69 1.26
N LEU A 42 -4.11 14.58 1.84
CA LEU A 42 -4.47 13.25 1.39
C LEU A 42 -5.66 12.72 2.21
N LEU A 43 -6.64 12.13 1.53
CA LEU A 43 -7.67 11.31 2.21
C LEU A 43 -7.00 10.12 2.89
N THR A 44 -7.50 9.70 4.06
CA THR A 44 -7.14 8.39 4.60
C THR A 44 -7.60 7.30 3.63
N VAL A 45 -6.98 6.13 3.65
CA VAL A 45 -7.44 5.00 2.81
C VAL A 45 -8.91 4.65 3.11
N SER A 46 -9.35 4.81 4.35
CA SER A 46 -10.74 4.55 4.74
C SER A 46 -11.70 5.58 4.14
N ASP A 47 -11.31 6.85 4.10
CA ASP A 47 -12.14 7.91 3.50
C ASP A 47 -12.12 7.84 1.99
N TRP A 48 -10.98 7.48 1.41
CA TRP A 48 -10.85 7.25 -0.02
C TRP A 48 -11.83 6.19 -0.53
N VAL A 49 -12.06 5.10 0.21
CA VAL A 49 -13.05 4.09 -0.19
C VAL A 49 -14.47 4.67 -0.25
N SER A 50 -14.87 5.48 0.73
CA SER A 50 -16.18 6.14 0.71
C SER A 50 -16.28 7.22 -0.39
N TYR A 51 -15.17 7.88 -0.70
CA TYR A 51 -15.09 8.84 -1.79
C TYR A 51 -15.18 8.18 -3.17
N ALA A 52 -14.47 7.06 -3.37
CA ALA A 52 -14.35 6.38 -4.65
C ALA A 52 -15.54 5.49 -5.00
N TYR A 53 -16.27 4.98 -4.00
CA TYR A 53 -17.41 4.10 -4.18
C TYR A 53 -18.67 4.71 -3.56
N GLU A 54 -19.62 5.08 -4.42
CA GLU A 54 -20.88 5.68 -4.00
C GLU A 54 -21.67 4.75 -3.08
N GLY A 55 -22.25 5.31 -2.02
CA GLY A 55 -23.09 4.58 -1.07
C GLY A 55 -22.33 3.72 -0.06
N ILE A 56 -20.99 3.65 -0.10
CA ILE A 56 -20.21 2.85 0.85
C ILE A 56 -20.06 3.55 2.20
N GLN A 57 -20.70 2.97 3.20
CA GLN A 57 -20.68 3.41 4.60
C GLN A 57 -19.97 2.39 5.50
N GLY A 58 -19.42 2.88 6.61
CA GLY A 58 -18.77 2.04 7.61
C GLY A 58 -17.86 2.85 8.53
N SER A 59 -17.67 2.37 9.75
CA SER A 59 -16.85 2.99 10.79
C SER A 59 -15.36 2.66 10.67
N SER A 60 -15.00 1.66 9.86
CA SER A 60 -13.62 1.22 9.65
C SER A 60 -13.36 0.85 8.18
N LEU A 61 -12.09 0.88 7.76
CA LEU A 61 -11.70 0.43 6.41
C LEU A 61 -12.22 -0.98 6.12
N MET A 62 -12.07 -1.91 7.08
CA MET A 62 -12.49 -3.30 6.89
C MET A 62 -13.99 -3.44 6.69
N GLU A 63 -14.79 -2.66 7.43
CA GLU A 63 -16.24 -2.62 7.26
C GLU A 63 -16.62 -2.07 5.89
N LYS A 64 -16.02 -0.92 5.50
CA LYS A 64 -16.24 -0.32 4.18
C LYS A 64 -15.86 -1.26 3.04
N MET A 65 -14.73 -1.97 3.15
CA MET A 65 -14.30 -2.94 2.13
C MET A 65 -15.23 -4.14 2.02
N ARG A 66 -15.73 -4.67 3.14
CA ARG A 66 -16.68 -5.81 3.14
C ARG A 66 -18.06 -5.44 2.63
N ASN A 67 -18.49 -4.21 2.89
CA ASN A 67 -19.79 -3.71 2.44
C ASN A 67 -19.74 -3.20 0.99
N ASN A 68 -18.60 -3.31 0.30
CA ASN A 68 -18.44 -2.82 -1.07
C ASN A 68 -18.66 -3.96 -2.08
N PRO A 69 -19.81 -3.99 -2.80
CA PRO A 69 -20.11 -5.06 -3.76
C PRO A 69 -19.12 -5.12 -4.92
N ALA A 70 -18.41 -4.02 -5.21
CA ALA A 70 -17.37 -4.00 -6.24
C ALA A 70 -16.19 -4.92 -5.91
N TYR A 71 -16.01 -5.31 -4.64
CA TYR A 71 -14.92 -6.16 -4.17
C TYR A 71 -15.29 -7.64 -4.01
N ASP A 72 -16.58 -8.00 -4.05
CA ASP A 72 -17.07 -9.36 -3.74
C ASP A 72 -16.41 -10.48 -4.57
N ARG A 73 -16.03 -10.18 -5.82
CA ARG A 73 -15.51 -11.17 -6.77
C ARG A 73 -14.01 -11.02 -7.05
N ILE A 74 -13.33 -10.11 -6.37
CA ILE A 74 -11.91 -9.89 -6.57
C ILE A 74 -11.13 -10.92 -5.75
N GLN A 75 -10.37 -11.76 -6.44
CA GLN A 75 -9.52 -12.78 -5.82
C GLN A 75 -8.08 -12.28 -5.71
N ALA A 76 -7.43 -12.66 -4.61
CA ALA A 76 -5.99 -12.43 -4.45
C ALA A 76 -5.20 -13.24 -5.50
N PRO A 77 -4.06 -12.73 -5.98
CA PRO A 77 -3.17 -13.51 -6.82
C PRO A 77 -2.74 -14.82 -6.14
N THR A 78 -2.62 -15.89 -6.91
CA THR A 78 -2.17 -17.20 -6.42
C THR A 78 -0.65 -17.36 -6.43
N THR A 79 0.09 -16.34 -6.90
CA THR A 79 1.55 -16.36 -6.99
C THR A 79 2.14 -15.04 -6.47
N LEU A 80 3.38 -15.11 -5.96
CA LEU A 80 4.11 -13.93 -5.52
C LEU A 80 4.52 -13.03 -6.69
N ARG A 81 4.76 -13.60 -7.88
CA ARG A 81 5.07 -12.84 -9.10
C ARG A 81 3.79 -12.26 -9.70
N SER A 82 3.11 -11.43 -8.94
CA SER A 82 1.89 -10.72 -9.33
C SER A 82 2.17 -9.25 -9.58
N ARG A 83 1.28 -8.61 -10.35
CA ARG A 83 1.33 -7.16 -10.60
C ARG A 83 1.33 -6.34 -9.30
N LEU A 84 0.63 -6.80 -8.27
CA LEU A 84 0.55 -6.11 -6.96
C LEU A 84 1.93 -5.93 -6.32
N LEU A 85 2.87 -6.88 -6.51
CA LEU A 85 4.23 -6.75 -5.99
C LEU A 85 5.20 -6.19 -7.03
N LEU A 86 5.07 -6.63 -8.28
CA LEU A 86 5.99 -6.25 -9.36
C LEU A 86 5.80 -4.81 -9.85
N GLU A 87 4.64 -4.20 -9.61
CA GLU A 87 4.34 -2.82 -10.01
C GLU A 87 4.23 -1.89 -8.79
N ASP A 88 3.36 -2.19 -7.82
CA ASP A 88 3.02 -1.24 -6.75
C ASP A 88 4.19 -0.98 -5.80
N VAL A 89 5.07 -1.97 -5.60
CA VAL A 89 6.27 -1.80 -4.75
C VAL A 89 7.31 -0.88 -5.43
N PRO A 90 7.81 -1.18 -6.64
CA PRO A 90 8.80 -0.33 -7.29
C PRO A 90 8.27 1.04 -7.73
N THR A 91 6.95 1.20 -7.94
CA THR A 91 6.39 2.46 -8.46
C THR A 91 5.55 3.26 -7.47
N GLY A 92 5.14 2.66 -6.36
CA GLY A 92 4.39 3.32 -5.29
C GLY A 92 5.15 3.35 -3.97
N ILE A 93 5.43 2.17 -3.39
CA ILE A 93 6.05 2.07 -2.05
C ILE A 93 7.45 2.70 -2.02
N ILE A 94 8.30 2.38 -2.99
CA ILE A 94 9.68 2.86 -3.05
C ILE A 94 9.77 4.38 -3.21
N PRO A 95 9.14 5.00 -4.22
CA PRO A 95 9.19 6.46 -4.34
C PRO A 95 8.58 7.14 -3.11
N MET A 96 7.51 6.60 -2.53
CA MET A 96 6.91 7.15 -1.30
C MET A 96 7.90 7.11 -0.12
N ALA A 97 8.57 5.98 0.11
CA ALA A 97 9.57 5.85 1.17
C ALA A 97 10.78 6.79 0.95
N ASP A 98 11.24 6.92 -0.30
CA ASP A 98 12.33 7.83 -0.63
C ASP A 98 11.95 9.31 -0.44
N LEU A 99 10.71 9.70 -0.78
CA LEU A 99 10.17 11.03 -0.49
C LEU A 99 10.09 11.28 1.03
N GLY A 100 9.68 10.28 1.81
CA GLY A 100 9.71 10.36 3.27
C GLY A 100 11.10 10.60 3.82
N ARG A 101 12.11 9.84 3.34
CA ARG A 101 13.51 10.06 3.71
C ARG A 101 14.00 11.47 3.37
N LEU A 102 13.72 11.95 2.17
CA LEU A 102 14.07 13.31 1.73
C LEU A 102 13.42 14.38 2.61
N ALA A 103 12.15 14.18 2.97
CA ALA A 103 11.38 15.08 3.81
C ALA A 103 11.68 14.97 5.32
N GLY A 104 12.56 14.06 5.74
CA GLY A 104 12.84 13.80 7.16
C GLY A 104 11.69 13.11 7.91
N VAL A 105 10.76 12.49 7.20
CA VAL A 105 9.64 11.73 7.77
C VAL A 105 10.04 10.25 7.90
N PRO A 106 10.00 9.64 9.09
CA PRO A 106 10.26 8.22 9.25
C PRO A 106 9.22 7.37 8.53
N THR A 107 9.67 6.43 7.70
CA THR A 107 8.80 5.48 6.97
C THR A 107 9.20 4.01 7.17
N PRO A 108 9.37 3.53 8.41
CA PRO A 108 9.88 2.18 8.67
C PRO A 108 9.02 1.07 8.06
N LEU A 109 7.70 1.23 7.99
CA LEU A 109 6.80 0.22 7.46
C LEU A 109 6.83 0.17 5.93
N LEU A 110 6.87 1.32 5.24
CA LEU A 110 7.08 1.33 3.79
C LEU A 110 8.43 0.72 3.42
N SER A 111 9.49 1.01 4.18
CA SER A 111 10.80 0.37 4.01
C SER A 111 10.75 -1.14 4.26
N ALA A 112 10.03 -1.59 5.30
CA ALA A 112 9.86 -3.02 5.57
C ALA A 112 9.14 -3.73 4.41
N VAL A 113 8.06 -3.15 3.86
CA VAL A 113 7.33 -3.71 2.71
C VAL A 113 8.25 -3.86 1.50
N ARG A 114 9.08 -2.85 1.22
CA ARG A 114 10.11 -2.92 0.16
C ARG A 114 11.03 -4.12 0.38
N TYR A 115 11.72 -4.19 1.52
CA TYR A 115 12.75 -5.22 1.75
C TYR A 115 12.16 -6.64 1.79
N MET A 116 10.96 -6.81 2.35
CA MET A 116 10.26 -8.09 2.30
C MET A 116 9.97 -8.49 0.85
N THR A 117 9.54 -7.56 0.01
CA THR A 117 9.22 -7.86 -1.40
C THR A 117 10.48 -8.17 -2.21
N GLU A 118 11.57 -7.41 -2.02
CA GLU A 118 12.88 -7.69 -2.63
C GLU A 118 13.35 -9.10 -2.29
N GLY A 119 13.27 -9.49 -1.00
CA GLY A 119 13.62 -10.83 -0.53
C GLY A 119 12.70 -11.94 -1.07
N LEU A 120 11.40 -11.69 -1.16
CA LEU A 120 10.42 -12.66 -1.69
C LEU A 120 10.59 -12.91 -3.20
N LEU A 121 10.96 -11.87 -3.96
CA LEU A 121 11.04 -11.95 -5.42
C LEU A 121 12.47 -12.20 -5.94
N GLY A 122 13.49 -11.98 -5.11
CA GLY A 122 14.89 -11.99 -5.52
C GLY A 122 15.21 -10.86 -6.49
N ILE A 123 14.57 -9.69 -6.33
CA ILE A 123 14.73 -8.53 -7.21
C ILE A 123 15.28 -7.38 -6.37
N ASP A 124 16.36 -6.76 -6.84
CA ASP A 124 16.86 -5.51 -6.28
C ASP A 124 16.14 -4.32 -6.92
N PHE A 125 15.20 -3.73 -6.19
CA PHE A 125 14.46 -2.57 -6.66
C PHE A 125 15.21 -1.25 -6.43
N SER A 126 16.38 -1.24 -5.79
CA SER A 126 17.25 -0.05 -5.81
C SER A 126 17.72 0.28 -7.23
N VAL A 127 17.89 -0.77 -8.06
CA VAL A 127 18.33 -0.66 -9.45
C VAL A 127 17.15 -0.40 -10.40
N THR A 128 16.03 -1.08 -10.19
CA THR A 128 14.91 -1.12 -11.17
C THR A 128 13.69 -0.31 -10.76
N GLY A 129 13.55 0.06 -9.48
CA GLY A 129 12.43 0.83 -8.97
C GLY A 129 12.54 2.33 -9.23
N ARG A 130 11.44 3.05 -8.98
CA ARG A 130 11.37 4.52 -9.04
C ARG A 130 11.95 5.14 -7.76
N THR A 131 13.23 4.88 -7.50
CA THR A 131 13.98 5.59 -6.46
C THR A 131 14.18 7.05 -6.88
N LEU A 132 14.40 7.96 -5.92
CA LEU A 132 14.70 9.36 -6.28
C LEU A 132 15.96 9.47 -7.14
N LYS A 133 16.96 8.60 -6.92
CA LYS A 133 18.13 8.47 -7.79
C LYS A 133 17.75 8.12 -9.22
N ASN A 134 16.95 7.07 -9.42
CA ASN A 134 16.57 6.62 -10.76
C ASN A 134 15.64 7.61 -11.48
N LEU A 135 14.96 8.48 -10.73
CA LEU A 135 14.16 9.59 -11.25
C LEU A 135 14.98 10.87 -11.52
N GLY A 136 16.28 10.91 -11.18
CA GLY A 136 17.11 12.12 -11.33
C GLY A 136 16.78 13.23 -10.31
N LEU A 137 16.24 12.85 -9.15
CA LEU A 137 15.76 13.74 -8.09
C LEU A 137 16.59 13.61 -6.79
N GLU A 138 17.64 12.79 -6.79
CA GLU A 138 18.53 12.64 -5.63
C GLU A 138 19.20 13.96 -5.26
N GLY A 139 19.26 14.26 -3.96
CA GLY A 139 19.87 15.49 -3.44
C GLY A 139 18.98 16.73 -3.48
N ARG A 140 17.78 16.65 -4.09
CA ARG A 140 16.81 17.75 -4.05
C ARG A 140 16.18 17.90 -2.65
N SER A 141 15.75 19.12 -2.36
CA SER A 141 14.92 19.47 -1.21
C SER A 141 13.43 19.34 -1.56
N VAL A 142 12.57 19.38 -0.53
CA VAL A 142 11.10 19.35 -0.72
C VAL A 142 10.64 20.51 -1.62
N ASN A 143 11.17 21.71 -1.41
CA ASN A 143 10.78 22.89 -2.19
C ASN A 143 11.15 22.74 -3.67
N GLU A 144 12.35 22.25 -3.97
CA GLU A 144 12.81 22.00 -5.36
C GLU A 144 12.03 20.89 -6.09
N LEU A 145 11.22 20.10 -5.37
CA LEU A 145 10.31 19.11 -5.95
C LEU A 145 8.90 19.66 -6.20
N LEU A 146 8.54 20.79 -5.58
CA LEU A 146 7.24 21.42 -5.72
C LEU A 146 7.21 22.53 -6.79
N GLU A 147 8.38 22.95 -7.27
CA GLU A 147 8.58 23.88 -8.40
C GLU A 147 8.45 23.18 -9.76
#